data_AF-G7H782-F1
#
_entry.id   AF-G7H782-F1
#
_cell.length_a   1.000
_cell.length_b   1.000
_cell.length_c   1.000
_cell.angle_alpha   90.00
_cell.angle_beta   90.00
_cell.angle_gamma   90.00
#
_symmetry.space_group_name_H-M   'P 1'
#
loop_
_entity.id
_entity.type
_entity.pdbx_description
1 polymer ?
#
loop_
_entity_poly.entity_id
_entity_poly.type
_entity_poly.pdbx_seq_one_letter_code
_entity_poly.pdbx_strand_id
1 'polypeptide(L)'
;FPDLVEHASQVHPDLKSLVENLSEPGCARLAEATSLCEMWVDPEFMKLLSTLKLDGRLPAIAANIDARCDSKRVLVYTAPEGTETADVRKIVQRAWTASINTFAEALHQRAKEIAVGKLSSGWTPDQAVNTP
;
A
#
# COMPACT_ATOMS: atom_id res chain seq x y z
N PHE A 1 5.83 -2.09 -10.61
CA PHE A 1 5.94 -2.21 -9.14
C PHE A 1 6.25 -3.68 -8.89
N PRO A 2 7.02 -4.08 -7.87
CA PRO A 2 6.96 -5.48 -7.45
C PRO A 2 5.48 -5.78 -7.16
N ASP A 3 5.05 -6.98 -7.51
CA ASP A 3 3.74 -7.51 -7.13
C ASP A 3 3.51 -7.20 -5.63
N LEU A 4 2.31 -6.77 -5.21
CA LEU A 4 2.09 -6.45 -3.78
C LEU A 4 2.43 -7.66 -2.89
N VAL A 5 2.23 -8.89 -3.39
CA VAL A 5 2.65 -10.14 -2.74
C VAL A 5 4.17 -10.24 -2.68
N GLU A 6 4.89 -9.82 -3.72
CA GLU A 6 6.35 -9.78 -3.74
C GLU A 6 6.89 -8.76 -2.72
N HIS A 7 6.35 -7.54 -2.69
CA HIS A 7 6.71 -6.54 -1.68
C HIS A 7 6.38 -7.05 -0.27
N ALA A 8 5.19 -7.62 -0.07
CA ALA A 8 4.80 -8.20 1.20
C ALA A 8 5.69 -9.38 1.60
N SER A 9 6.23 -10.15 0.65
CA SER A 9 7.19 -11.23 0.92
C SER A 9 8.58 -10.70 1.30
N GLN A 10 8.94 -9.50 0.85
CA GLN A 10 10.18 -8.83 1.29
C GLN A 10 10.04 -8.30 2.72
N VAL A 11 8.86 -7.79 3.09
CA VAL A 11 8.56 -7.28 4.44
C VAL A 11 8.30 -8.43 5.43
N HIS A 12 7.63 -9.49 4.97
CA HIS A 12 7.23 -10.67 5.74
C HIS A 12 7.75 -11.94 5.05
N PRO A 13 8.98 -12.40 5.35
CA PRO A 13 9.62 -13.50 4.64
C PRO A 13 8.85 -14.83 4.68
N ASP A 14 8.05 -15.05 5.74
CA ASP A 14 7.21 -16.25 5.88
C ASP A 14 6.02 -16.26 4.92
N LEU A 15 5.60 -15.10 4.38
CA LEU A 15 4.52 -15.00 3.40
C LEU A 15 4.77 -15.90 2.19
N LYS A 16 6.01 -15.93 1.67
CA LYS A 16 6.35 -16.76 0.52
C LYS A 16 6.00 -18.23 0.76
N SER A 17 6.40 -18.75 1.93
CA SER A 17 6.08 -20.13 2.32
C SER A 17 4.59 -20.35 2.56
N LEU A 18 3.86 -19.35 3.08
CA LEU A 18 2.41 -19.44 3.26
C LEU A 18 1.72 -19.58 1.90
N VAL A 19 2.04 -18.72 0.93
CA VAL A 19 1.46 -18.72 -0.41
C VAL A 19 1.73 -20.03 -1.14
N GLU A 20 2.95 -20.55 -1.08
CA GLU A 20 3.34 -21.81 -1.73
C GLU A 20 2.59 -23.03 -1.19
N ASN A 21 2.13 -22.98 0.07
CA ASN A 21 1.42 -24.08 0.74
C ASN A 21 -0.11 -23.93 0.73
N LEU A 22 -0.66 -22.89 0.10
CA LEU A 22 -2.12 -22.72 0.03
C LEU A 22 -2.75 -23.78 -0.90
N SER A 23 -3.96 -24.22 -0.53
CA SER A 23 -4.82 -24.99 -1.44
C SER A 23 -5.36 -24.09 -2.55
N GLU A 24 -5.87 -24.66 -3.64
CA GLU A 24 -6.44 -23.89 -4.76
C GLU A 24 -7.54 -22.90 -4.32
N PRO A 25 -8.50 -23.25 -3.44
CA PRO A 25 -9.44 -22.28 -2.87
C PRO A 25 -8.75 -21.17 -2.06
N GLY A 26 -7.66 -21.50 -1.36
CA GLY A 26 -6.86 -20.54 -0.62
C GLY A 26 -6.13 -19.55 -1.54
N CYS A 27 -5.53 -20.03 -2.63
CA CYS A 27 -4.91 -19.19 -3.65
C CYS A 27 -5.91 -18.22 -4.27
N ALA A 28 -7.12 -18.69 -4.61
CA ALA A 28 -8.17 -17.83 -5.16
C ALA A 28 -8.58 -16.73 -4.18
N ARG A 29 -8.71 -17.05 -2.88
CA ARG A 29 -9.01 -16.06 -1.83
C ARG A 29 -7.89 -15.08 -1.58
N LEU A 30 -6.64 -15.53 -1.69
CA LEU A 30 -5.50 -14.64 -1.57
C LEU A 30 -5.44 -13.67 -2.75
N ALA A 31 -5.69 -14.14 -3.98
CA ALA A 31 -5.74 -13.29 -5.17
C ALA A 31 -6.84 -12.21 -5.08
N GLU A 32 -8.02 -12.57 -4.56
CA GLU A 32 -9.10 -11.62 -4.26
C GLU A 32 -8.63 -10.56 -3.24
N ALA A 33 -7.98 -10.99 -2.15
CA ALA A 33 -7.45 -10.09 -1.14
C ALA A 33 -6.34 -9.17 -1.67
N THR A 34 -5.43 -9.68 -2.51
CA THR A 34 -4.40 -8.87 -3.19
C THR A 34 -5.05 -7.79 -4.05
N SER A 35 -6.04 -8.15 -4.87
CA SER A 35 -6.75 -7.19 -5.74
C SER A 35 -7.44 -6.09 -4.94
N LEU A 36 -8.06 -6.44 -3.80
CA LEU A 36 -8.67 -5.48 -2.90
C LEU A 36 -7.63 -4.55 -2.25
N CYS A 37 -6.50 -5.09 -1.80
CA CYS A 37 -5.42 -4.27 -1.24
C CYS A 37 -4.90 -3.27 -2.27
N GLU A 38 -4.59 -3.72 -3.49
CA GLU A 38 -4.11 -2.85 -4.58
C GLU A 38 -5.08 -1.72 -4.91
N MET A 39 -6.40 -2.00 -4.92
CA MET A 39 -7.44 -0.99 -5.14
C MET A 39 -7.48 0.09 -4.05
N TRP A 40 -7.07 -0.23 -2.81
CA TRP A 40 -7.16 0.67 -1.65
C TRP A 40 -5.87 1.43 -1.33
N VAL A 41 -4.71 0.95 -1.81
CA VAL A 41 -3.40 1.63 -1.63
C VAL A 41 -3.47 3.09 -2.06
N ASP A 42 -4.09 3.36 -3.20
CA ASP A 42 -4.17 4.69 -3.79
C ASP A 42 -5.08 5.67 -3.03
N PRO A 43 -6.34 5.33 -2.72
CA PRO A 43 -7.20 6.15 -1.88
C PRO A 43 -6.57 6.51 -0.52
N GLU A 44 -5.98 5.53 0.18
CA GLU A 44 -5.38 5.77 1.50
C GLU A 44 -4.10 6.61 1.40
N PHE A 45 -3.30 6.42 0.36
CA PHE A 45 -2.17 7.31 0.09
C PHE A 45 -2.63 8.76 -0.15
N MET A 46 -3.67 8.97 -0.96
CA MET A 46 -4.20 10.32 -1.23
C MET A 46 -4.79 10.98 0.02
N LYS A 47 -5.44 10.19 0.88
CA LYS A 47 -5.92 10.64 2.19
C LYS A 47 -4.77 11.05 3.11
N LEU A 48 -3.72 10.24 3.20
CA LEU A 48 -2.51 10.58 3.97
C LEU A 48 -1.83 11.85 3.46
N LEU A 49 -1.72 12.03 2.15
CA LEU A 49 -1.20 13.27 1.56
C LEU A 49 -2.09 14.48 1.90
N SER A 50 -3.40 14.30 1.91
CA SER A 50 -4.34 15.36 2.27
C SER A 50 -4.18 15.76 3.74
N THR A 51 -4.04 14.79 4.66
CA THR A 51 -3.73 15.04 6.07
C THR A 51 -2.41 15.80 6.23
N LEU A 52 -1.35 15.36 5.56
CA LEU A 52 -0.05 16.04 5.63
C LEU A 52 -0.12 17.49 5.12
N LYS A 53 -0.97 17.78 4.13
CA LYS A 53 -1.23 19.16 3.66
C LYS A 53 -1.96 20.00 4.69
N LEU A 54 -3.01 19.44 5.30
CA LEU A 54 -3.78 20.12 6.35
C LEU A 54 -2.91 20.44 7.57
N ASP A 55 -1.99 19.53 7.92
CA ASP A 55 -1.06 19.69 9.04
C ASP A 55 0.12 20.66 8.73
N GLY A 56 0.19 21.22 7.51
CA GLY A 56 1.28 22.09 7.06
C GLY A 56 2.63 21.38 6.86
N ARG A 57 2.66 20.04 6.99
CA ARG A 57 3.86 19.20 6.82
C ARG A 57 4.17 18.92 5.35
N LEU A 58 3.17 19.00 4.47
CA LEU A 58 3.34 18.95 3.03
C LEU A 58 2.85 20.29 2.46
N PRO A 59 3.69 21.08 1.76
CA PRO A 59 3.24 22.33 1.17
C PRO A 59 2.06 22.09 0.21
N ALA A 60 1.22 23.12 0.03
CA ALA A 60 0.07 23.09 -0.86
C ALA A 60 0.53 23.06 -2.33
N ILE A 61 0.95 21.88 -2.78
CA ILE A 61 1.31 21.63 -4.17
C ILE A 61 0.10 21.21 -4.98
N ALA A 62 -0.01 21.78 -6.18
CA ALA A 62 -0.68 21.19 -7.32
C ALA A 62 0.09 19.92 -7.71
N ALA A 63 -0.04 18.89 -6.88
CA ALA A 63 0.58 17.61 -7.12
C ALA A 63 -0.16 17.00 -8.31
N ASN A 64 0.44 17.12 -9.49
CA ASN A 64 -0.04 16.47 -10.71
C ASN A 64 0.31 14.97 -10.58
N ILE A 65 -0.30 14.32 -9.59
CA ILE A 65 -0.18 12.89 -9.33
C ILE A 65 -1.07 12.23 -10.37
N ASP A 66 -0.51 12.00 -11.54
CA ASP A 66 -1.19 11.21 -12.55
C ASP A 66 -1.26 9.77 -12.06
N ALA A 67 -2.43 9.38 -11.56
CA ALA A 67 -2.70 8.05 -11.07
C ALA A 67 -2.62 6.99 -12.19
N ARG A 68 -2.56 7.39 -13.47
CA ARG A 68 -2.50 6.47 -14.62
C ARG A 68 -1.10 6.04 -15.02
N CYS A 69 -0.05 6.69 -14.51
CA CYS A 69 1.32 6.26 -14.81
C CYS A 69 1.77 5.22 -13.80
N ASP A 70 1.65 3.96 -14.22
CA ASP A 70 2.18 2.76 -13.59
C ASP A 70 3.48 3.00 -12.81
N SER A 71 3.41 2.73 -11.51
CA SER A 71 4.51 2.29 -10.63
C SER A 71 5.80 3.12 -10.52
N LYS A 72 5.89 4.20 -11.27
CA LYS A 72 6.81 5.31 -11.13
C LYS A 72 5.94 6.54 -10.96
N ARG A 73 5.31 6.69 -9.79
CA ARG A 73 4.83 7.99 -9.34
C ARG A 73 6.04 8.88 -9.08
N VAL A 74 6.70 9.28 -10.17
CA VAL A 74 7.59 10.41 -10.19
C VAL A 74 6.67 11.57 -9.88
N LEU A 75 6.76 12.08 -8.65
CA LEU A 75 6.35 13.45 -8.42
C LEU A 75 7.21 14.28 -9.38
N VAL A 76 6.62 14.69 -10.49
CA VAL A 76 7.09 15.86 -11.22
C VAL A 76 6.71 17.05 -10.32
N TYR A 77 7.45 17.17 -9.22
CA TYR A 77 7.40 18.33 -8.36
C TYR A 77 8.28 19.39 -9.02
N THR A 78 7.63 20.39 -9.60
CA THR A 78 8.30 21.62 -10.01
C THR A 78 8.16 22.61 -8.86
N ALA A 79 9.21 22.77 -8.07
CA ALA A 79 9.27 23.83 -7.07
C ALA A 79 9.17 25.21 -7.74
N PRO A 80 8.50 26.19 -7.11
CA PRO A 80 8.88 27.58 -7.27
C PRO A 80 10.35 27.76 -6.87
N GLU A 81 11.11 28.55 -7.61
CA GLU A 81 12.53 28.85 -7.31
C GLU A 81 12.71 29.20 -5.82
N GLY A 82 13.64 28.52 -5.14
CA GLY A 82 13.93 28.71 -3.71
C GLY A 82 13.22 27.75 -2.74
N THR A 83 12.41 26.80 -3.21
CA THR A 83 11.81 25.76 -2.34
C THR A 83 12.68 24.49 -2.30
N GLU A 84 12.97 23.94 -1.12
CA GLU A 84 13.73 22.68 -0.99
C GLU A 84 12.94 21.46 -1.53
N THR A 85 13.12 21.20 -2.83
CA THR A 85 12.51 20.09 -3.57
C THR A 85 12.79 18.69 -3.00
N ALA A 86 13.92 18.53 -2.33
CA ALA A 86 14.34 17.25 -1.77
C ALA A 86 13.42 16.80 -0.63
N ASP A 87 12.90 17.72 0.18
CA ASP A 87 12.13 17.37 1.37
C ASP A 87 10.68 17.00 1.06
N VAL A 88 10.06 17.70 0.12
CA VAL A 88 8.71 17.33 -0.40
C VAL A 88 8.73 15.93 -0.99
N ARG A 89 9.73 15.61 -1.82
CA ARG A 89 9.89 14.27 -2.41
C ARG A 89 10.05 13.20 -1.34
N LYS A 90 10.90 13.42 -0.33
CA LYS A 90 11.08 12.50 0.80
C LYS A 90 9.79 12.27 1.57
N ILE A 91 9.02 13.32 1.86
CA ILE A 91 7.76 13.22 2.61
C ILE A 91 6.75 12.37 1.84
N VAL A 92 6.59 12.62 0.55
CA VAL A 92 5.65 11.85 -0.27
C VAL A 92 6.11 10.39 -0.44
N GLN A 93 7.40 10.15 -0.63
CA GLN A 93 7.94 8.79 -0.69
C GLN A 93 7.72 8.03 0.63
N ARG A 94 7.93 8.69 1.78
CA ARG A 94 7.64 8.11 3.10
C ARG A 94 6.15 7.78 3.26
N ALA A 95 5.26 8.69 2.84
CA ALA A 95 3.82 8.46 2.86
C ALA A 95 3.43 7.26 2.00
N TRP A 96 4.02 7.14 0.80
CA TRP A 96 3.79 6.01 -0.10
C TRP A 96 4.26 4.68 0.49
N THR A 97 5.49 4.63 1.02
CA THR A 97 6.02 3.45 1.70
C THR A 97 5.15 3.05 2.88
N ALA A 98 4.69 4.01 3.69
CA ALA A 98 3.77 3.75 4.79
C ALA A 98 2.47 3.11 4.29
N SER A 99 1.83 3.68 3.26
CA SER A 99 0.61 3.12 2.68
C SER A 99 0.81 1.67 2.20
N ILE A 100 1.83 1.40 1.39
CA ILE A 100 2.06 0.03 0.89
C ILE A 100 2.37 -0.95 2.02
N ASN A 101 3.19 -0.56 2.99
CA ASN A 101 3.52 -1.46 4.11
C ASN A 101 2.28 -1.83 4.92
N THR A 102 1.33 -0.91 5.08
CA THR A 102 0.04 -1.22 5.71
C THR A 102 -0.72 -2.31 4.96
N PHE A 103 -0.78 -2.22 3.63
CA PHE A 103 -1.48 -3.23 2.82
C PHE A 103 -0.69 -4.53 2.67
N ALA A 104 0.64 -4.48 2.75
CA ALA A 104 1.49 -5.66 2.83
C ALA A 104 1.25 -6.46 4.12
N GLU A 105 1.14 -5.77 5.27
CA GLU A 105 0.77 -6.39 6.55
C GLU A 105 -0.64 -6.98 6.48
N ALA A 106 -1.62 -6.23 5.95
CA ALA A 106 -2.99 -6.73 5.79
C ALA A 106 -3.04 -8.00 4.94
N LEU A 107 -2.29 -8.04 3.85
CA LEU A 107 -2.18 -9.20 2.98
C LEU A 107 -1.49 -10.38 3.67
N HIS A 108 -0.46 -10.12 4.50
CA HIS A 108 0.20 -11.15 5.31
C HIS A 108 -0.74 -11.78 6.33
N GLN A 109 -1.48 -10.95 7.07
CA GLN A 109 -2.49 -11.44 8.02
C GLN A 109 -3.54 -12.28 7.32
N ARG A 110 -3.99 -11.84 6.13
CA ARG A 110 -4.95 -12.60 5.35
C ARG A 110 -4.39 -13.94 4.88
N ALA A 111 -3.14 -13.99 4.44
CA ALA A 111 -2.48 -15.24 4.07
C ALA A 111 -2.41 -16.23 5.25
N LYS A 112 -2.10 -15.75 6.46
CA LYS A 112 -2.13 -16.56 7.69
C LYS A 112 -3.51 -17.11 8.00
N GLU A 113 -4.56 -16.28 7.90
CA GLU A 113 -5.94 -16.71 8.10
C GLU A 113 -6.35 -17.83 7.15
N ILE A 114 -6.04 -17.66 5.86
CA ILE A 114 -6.33 -18.64 4.82
C ILE A 114 -5.57 -19.95 5.10
N ALA A 115 -4.30 -19.87 5.49
CA ALA A 115 -3.47 -21.04 5.80
C ALA A 115 -4.03 -21.88 6.96
N VAL A 116 -4.71 -21.26 7.94
CA VAL A 116 -5.39 -21.96 9.03
C VAL A 116 -6.86 -22.31 8.72
N GLY A 117 -7.30 -22.15 7.47
CA GLY A 117 -8.62 -22.55 6.98
C GLY A 117 -9.73 -21.50 7.14
N LYS A 118 -9.41 -20.25 7.52
CA LYS A 118 -10.40 -19.17 7.61
C LYS A 118 -10.62 -18.54 6.23
N LEU A 119 -11.63 -19.04 5.52
CA LEU A 119 -12.00 -18.59 4.17
C LEU A 119 -13.19 -17.61 4.18
N SER A 120 -13.23 -16.68 5.14
CA SER A 120 -14.35 -15.72 5.28
C SER A 120 -14.59 -14.95 3.98
N SER A 121 -15.83 -14.90 3.53
CA SER A 121 -16.25 -14.05 2.40
C SER A 121 -16.40 -12.60 2.84
N GLY A 122 -16.08 -11.65 1.96
CA GLY A 122 -16.24 -10.21 2.25
C GLY A 122 -15.14 -9.63 3.14
N TRP A 123 -13.95 -10.23 3.13
CA TRP A 123 -12.77 -9.66 3.77
C TRP A 123 -12.41 -8.32 3.12
N THR A 124 -12.03 -7.34 3.94
CA THR A 124 -11.60 -6.03 3.48
C THR A 124 -10.30 -5.62 4.21
N PRO A 125 -9.38 -4.90 3.55
CA PRO A 125 -8.08 -4.60 4.13
C PRO A 125 -8.14 -3.73 5.40
N ASP A 126 -9.15 -2.86 5.51
CA ASP A 126 -9.43 -1.98 6.65
C ASP A 126 -9.66 -2.73 7.96
N GLN A 127 -10.16 -3.97 7.90
CA GLN A 127 -10.32 -4.82 9.08
C GLN A 127 -8.98 -5.30 9.67
N ALA A 128 -7.93 -5.37 8.85
CA ALA A 128 -6.58 -5.73 9.30
C ALA A 128 -5.79 -4.52 9.85
N VAL A 129 -6.23 -3.28 9.56
CA VAL A 129 -5.55 -2.04 9.95
C VAL A 129 -5.99 -1.53 11.34
N ASN A 130 -6.96 -2.17 11.98
CA ASN A 130 -7.29 -1.93 13.39
C ASN A 130 -6.34 -2.71 14.31
N THR A 131 -5.08 -2.28 14.38
CA THR A 131 -4.32 -2.43 15.62
C THR A 131 -3.91 -1.03 16.10
N PRO A 132 -4.14 -0.72 17.39
CA PRO A 132 -4.03 0.62 17.95
C PRO A 132 -2.60 1.19 17.90
#